data_AF-A0A969YGZ4-F1
#
_entry.id   AF-A0A969YGZ4-F1
#
_cell.length_a   1.000
_cell.length_b   1.000
_cell.length_c   1.000
_cell.angle_alpha   90.00
_cell.angle_beta   90.00
_cell.angle_gamma   90.00
#
_symmetry.space_group_name_H-M   'P 1'
#
loop_
_entity.id
_entity.type
_entity.pdbx_description
1 polymer ?
#
loop_
_entity_poly.entity_id
_entity_poly.type
_entity_poly.pdbx_seq_one_letter_code
_entity_poly.pdbx_strand_id
1 'polypeptide(L)'
;MAHELQESYSELVLAKLRDELVLKDGVVFNNDYDGDPAAGAVKIPTREDEVAAGDYDRAAGLAPSTGSTAYVTLAINRDKAVNEIIDGYEAAAVPDGLVAERLDSAGYSLGRAMDQDGATELLGAGTVVGVAAVDKDNVYAVLVDQRTQMSKDNIPAAGRYALCTPDVIAAVVRSPEFTQAGSLGDQVRQAGAIGRIAGFNVIEFNDTTANLAMICGHPRFATRVRAWQAPVRLQSLDGSGQYIGASAVQGRMVYAHKVLRQKGVRCVYAPLAMTLSAAAGATSGTTILTVTDASDATAWKYVKNPAARAVYGASSAGTALTSGTTEIAAVAGDVIEVVGLKLSKVVSVGYLTLAEAGIKA
;
A
#
# COMPACT_ATOMS: atom_id res chain seq x y z
N MET A 1 -17.33 -33.98 32.93
CA MET A 1 -17.12 -33.57 31.53
C MET A 1 -15.95 -32.61 31.54
N ALA A 2 -14.81 -33.04 31.01
CA ALA A 2 -13.56 -32.29 31.04
C ALA A 2 -13.62 -31.12 30.06
N HIS A 3 -13.15 -29.96 30.50
CA HIS A 3 -13.11 -28.77 29.68
C HIS A 3 -12.03 -28.90 28.58
N GLU A 4 -12.44 -29.11 27.32
CA GLU A 4 -11.61 -29.01 26.09
C GLU A 4 -11.30 -27.55 25.69
N LEU A 5 -11.21 -26.65 26.67
CA LEU A 5 -11.21 -25.21 26.43
C LEU A 5 -9.86 -24.72 25.86
N GLN A 6 -8.73 -25.26 26.28
CA GLN A 6 -7.42 -24.68 25.94
C GLN A 6 -6.98 -24.93 24.47
N GLU A 7 -7.27 -26.09 23.89
CA GLU A 7 -6.94 -26.39 22.48
C GLU A 7 -7.90 -25.69 21.51
N SER A 8 -9.20 -25.61 21.85
CA SER A 8 -10.21 -24.93 21.04
C SER A 8 -10.01 -23.40 20.99
N TYR A 9 -9.58 -22.77 22.09
CA TYR A 9 -9.31 -21.33 22.09
C TYR A 9 -8.12 -20.94 21.20
N SER A 10 -7.07 -21.77 21.12
CA SER A 10 -5.89 -21.48 20.29
C SER A 10 -6.23 -21.48 18.79
N GLU A 11 -7.00 -22.47 18.33
CA GLU A 11 -7.45 -22.53 16.94
C GLU A 11 -8.45 -21.41 16.60
N LEU A 12 -9.38 -21.11 17.51
CA LEU A 12 -10.34 -20.02 17.34
C LEU A 12 -9.66 -18.66 17.30
N VAL A 13 -8.62 -18.44 18.09
CA VAL A 13 -7.85 -17.19 18.09
C VAL A 13 -7.03 -17.05 16.80
N LEU A 14 -6.46 -18.13 16.28
CA LEU A 14 -5.81 -18.11 14.96
C LEU A 14 -6.81 -17.85 13.82
N ALA A 15 -8.02 -18.41 13.90
CA ALA A 15 -9.09 -18.15 12.95
C ALA A 15 -9.54 -16.69 13.01
N LYS A 16 -9.80 -16.15 14.21
CA LYS A 16 -10.09 -14.73 14.44
C LYS A 16 -8.98 -13.82 13.90
N LEU A 17 -7.73 -14.14 14.19
CA LEU A 17 -6.57 -13.39 13.69
C LEU A 17 -6.54 -13.37 12.16
N ARG A 18 -6.88 -14.47 11.50
CA ARG A 18 -6.96 -14.53 10.03
C ARG A 18 -8.15 -13.74 9.48
N ASP A 19 -9.27 -13.71 10.19
CA ASP A 19 -10.46 -12.95 9.81
C ASP A 19 -10.27 -11.44 9.96
N GLU A 20 -9.51 -11.01 10.98
CA GLU A 20 -9.21 -9.62 11.29
C GLU A 20 -8.16 -8.98 10.37
N LEU A 21 -7.33 -9.78 9.69
CA LEU A 21 -6.37 -9.25 8.72
C LEU A 21 -7.09 -8.60 7.53
N VAL A 22 -6.72 -7.37 7.21
CA VAL A 22 -7.16 -6.69 6.01
C VAL A 22 -6.37 -7.22 4.80
N LEU A 23 -5.07 -7.50 4.95
CA LEU A 23 -4.24 -8.09 3.89
C LEU A 23 -4.28 -9.62 3.99
N LYS A 24 -5.46 -10.17 3.65
CA LYS A 24 -5.78 -11.60 3.76
C LYS A 24 -4.90 -12.48 2.88
N ASP A 25 -4.55 -13.64 3.44
CA ASP A 25 -3.90 -14.73 2.72
C ASP A 25 -4.83 -15.26 1.61
N GLY A 26 -4.28 -15.60 0.45
CA GLY A 26 -5.02 -16.00 -0.74
C GLY A 26 -5.72 -14.87 -1.49
N VAL A 27 -5.83 -13.67 -0.89
CA VAL A 27 -6.41 -12.49 -1.51
C VAL A 27 -5.33 -11.48 -1.90
N VAL A 28 -4.50 -11.07 -0.93
CA VAL A 28 -3.43 -10.09 -1.14
C VAL A 28 -2.06 -10.77 -1.28
N PHE A 29 -1.78 -11.75 -0.41
CA PHE A 29 -0.55 -12.54 -0.42
C PHE A 29 -0.86 -14.02 -0.65
N ASN A 30 -0.06 -14.72 -1.43
CA ASN A 30 -0.07 -16.18 -1.46
C ASN A 30 0.82 -16.77 -0.34
N ASN A 31 0.57 -18.02 0.02
CA ASN A 31 1.37 -18.81 0.96
C ASN A 31 2.06 -19.98 0.25
N ASP A 32 2.34 -19.84 -1.05
CA ASP A 32 2.79 -20.93 -1.93
C ASP A 32 4.19 -21.45 -1.57
N TYR A 33 4.94 -20.69 -0.78
CA TYR A 33 6.32 -20.97 -0.41
C TYR A 33 6.46 -21.04 1.11
N ASP A 34 5.96 -22.12 1.69
CA ASP A 34 6.23 -22.46 3.09
C ASP A 34 7.50 -23.30 3.14
N GLY A 35 8.55 -22.78 3.79
CA GLY A 35 9.83 -23.47 3.91
C GLY A 35 10.10 -23.77 5.38
N ASP A 36 10.55 -24.99 5.67
CA ASP A 36 11.17 -25.32 6.96
C ASP A 36 12.35 -24.35 7.18
N PRO A 37 12.23 -23.37 8.08
CA PRO A 37 13.13 -22.23 8.18
C PRO A 37 14.39 -22.56 8.98
N ALA A 38 14.84 -23.82 8.98
CA ALA A 38 16.03 -24.26 9.70
C ALA A 38 17.29 -23.42 9.41
N ALA A 39 17.32 -22.68 8.29
CA ALA A 39 18.39 -21.76 7.90
C ALA A 39 18.03 -20.25 7.91
N GLY A 40 16.85 -19.85 8.40
CA GLY A 40 16.45 -18.44 8.51
C GLY A 40 16.12 -17.73 7.19
N ALA A 41 16.04 -18.44 6.07
CA ALA A 41 15.63 -17.89 4.78
C ALA A 41 14.93 -18.95 3.90
N VAL A 42 13.99 -18.50 3.06
CA VAL A 42 13.29 -19.33 2.06
C VAL A 42 13.73 -18.91 0.66
N LYS A 43 14.09 -19.88 -0.20
CA LYS A 43 14.41 -19.62 -1.61
C LYS A 43 13.16 -19.74 -2.45
N ILE A 44 12.76 -18.63 -3.08
CA ILE A 44 11.60 -18.56 -3.95
C ILE A 44 12.07 -18.67 -5.40
N PRO A 45 11.66 -19.70 -6.17
CA PRO A 45 12.00 -19.80 -7.57
C PRO A 45 11.30 -18.69 -8.36
N THR A 46 12.08 -17.86 -9.06
CA THR A 46 11.58 -16.84 -9.97
C THR A 46 11.80 -17.27 -11.40
N ARG A 47 10.72 -17.30 -12.17
CA ARG A 47 10.74 -17.48 -13.62
C ARG A 47 10.31 -16.16 -14.23
N GLU A 48 11.27 -15.29 -14.51
CA GLU A 48 10.98 -14.02 -15.20
C GLU A 48 10.77 -14.24 -16.70
N ASP A 49 11.34 -15.32 -17.25
CA ASP A 49 11.19 -15.72 -18.65
C ASP A 49 10.14 -16.84 -18.79
N GLU A 50 9.14 -16.61 -19.63
CA GLU A 50 8.18 -17.64 -20.05
C GLU A 50 8.86 -18.63 -21.00
N VAL A 51 8.42 -19.89 -20.99
CA VAL A 51 8.90 -20.88 -21.94
C VAL A 51 8.46 -20.46 -23.35
N ALA A 52 9.43 -20.25 -24.25
CA ALA A 52 9.15 -19.87 -25.62
C ALA A 52 8.32 -20.96 -26.33
N ALA A 53 7.10 -20.60 -26.76
CA ALA A 53 6.32 -21.42 -27.67
C ALA A 53 6.84 -21.22 -29.10
N GLY A 54 7.18 -22.32 -29.78
CA GLY A 54 7.61 -22.31 -31.17
C GLY A 54 6.74 -23.21 -32.03
N ASP A 55 6.69 -22.94 -33.33
CA ASP A 55 6.00 -23.79 -34.29
C ASP A 55 6.68 -25.15 -34.39
N TYR A 56 5.87 -26.22 -34.41
CA TYR A 56 6.38 -27.58 -34.52
C TYR A 56 6.54 -27.99 -35.99
N ASP A 57 7.78 -28.18 -36.43
CA ASP A 57 8.08 -28.78 -37.72
C ASP A 57 7.90 -30.31 -37.65
N ARG A 58 7.00 -30.88 -38.47
CA ARG A 58 6.75 -32.32 -38.49
C ARG A 58 7.90 -33.15 -39.08
N ALA A 59 8.77 -32.55 -39.89
CA ALA A 59 9.91 -33.21 -40.51
C ALA A 59 11.20 -33.01 -39.70
N ALA A 60 11.43 -31.81 -39.16
CA ALA A 60 12.65 -31.46 -38.43
C ALA A 60 12.50 -31.52 -36.90
N GLY A 61 11.27 -31.58 -36.38
CA GLY A 61 10.97 -31.45 -34.94
C GLY A 61 11.16 -30.03 -34.43
N LEU A 62 11.15 -29.87 -33.09
CA LEU A 62 11.52 -28.63 -32.41
C LEU A 62 12.74 -28.91 -31.53
N ALA A 63 13.81 -28.12 -31.70
CA ALA A 63 15.01 -28.28 -30.89
C ALA A 63 14.70 -28.01 -29.40
N PRO A 64 15.21 -28.83 -28.47
CA PRO A 64 14.95 -28.63 -27.05
C PRO A 64 15.62 -27.34 -26.55
N SER A 65 14.85 -26.48 -25.88
CA SER A 65 15.39 -25.33 -25.16
C SER A 65 15.77 -25.71 -23.74
N THR A 66 16.76 -25.01 -23.17
CA THR A 66 17.14 -25.14 -21.77
C THR A 66 16.46 -24.05 -20.94
N GLY A 67 15.81 -24.44 -19.84
CA GLY A 67 15.32 -23.50 -18.84
C GLY A 67 16.41 -23.17 -17.83
N SER A 68 16.52 -21.91 -17.41
CA SER A 68 17.28 -21.54 -16.21
C SER A 68 16.29 -21.23 -15.07
N THR A 69 16.61 -21.60 -13.83
CA THR A 69 15.81 -21.24 -12.65
C THR A 69 16.60 -20.26 -11.82
N ALA A 70 16.13 -19.01 -11.73
CA ALA A 70 16.64 -18.03 -10.78
C ALA A 70 15.94 -18.22 -9.42
N TYR A 71 16.61 -17.84 -8.35
CA TYR A 71 16.06 -17.88 -6.99
C TYR A 71 16.18 -16.52 -6.33
N VAL A 72 15.07 -16.05 -5.75
CA VAL A 72 15.06 -14.92 -4.83
C VAL A 72 15.14 -15.46 -3.41
N THR A 73 16.16 -15.05 -2.66
CA THR A 73 16.29 -15.40 -1.24
C THR A 73 15.43 -14.45 -0.42
N LEU A 74 14.44 -14.98 0.29
CA LEU A 74 13.63 -14.28 1.27
C LEU A 74 14.20 -14.56 2.67
N ALA A 75 14.85 -13.56 3.28
CA ALA A 75 15.29 -13.66 4.67
C ALA A 75 14.09 -13.52 5.62
N ILE A 76 13.97 -14.43 6.59
CA ILE A 76 12.98 -14.34 7.65
C ILE A 76 13.46 -13.29 8.66
N ASN A 77 12.84 -12.12 8.65
CA ASN A 77 13.36 -10.93 9.34
C ASN A 77 12.30 -10.16 10.16
N ARG A 78 11.10 -10.72 10.32
CA ARG A 78 10.07 -10.19 11.21
C ARG A 78 9.82 -11.18 12.32
N ASP A 79 9.95 -10.69 13.55
CA ASP A 79 9.71 -11.43 14.78
C ASP A 79 8.95 -10.50 15.71
N LYS A 80 7.66 -10.76 15.89
CA LYS A 80 6.76 -9.93 16.68
C LYS A 80 6.17 -10.78 17.80
N ALA A 81 6.10 -10.21 19.00
CA ALA A 81 5.53 -10.88 20.15
C ALA A 81 4.69 -9.92 20.99
N VAL A 82 3.72 -10.49 21.69
CA VAL A 82 2.94 -9.86 22.76
C VAL A 82 3.20 -10.65 24.04
N ASN A 83 3.38 -9.94 25.14
CA ASN A 83 3.58 -10.50 26.46
C ASN A 83 3.08 -9.49 27.49
N GLU A 84 1.75 -9.44 27.66
CA GLU A 84 1.09 -8.52 28.59
C GLU A 84 0.75 -9.25 29.89
N ILE A 85 1.16 -8.69 31.03
CA ILE A 85 0.84 -9.24 32.36
C ILE A 85 -0.57 -8.82 32.74
N ILE A 86 -1.32 -9.76 33.31
CA ILE A 86 -2.63 -9.57 33.92
C ILE A 86 -2.53 -10.01 35.37
N ASP A 87 -2.73 -9.06 36.30
CA ASP A 87 -2.85 -9.37 37.71
C ASP A 87 -4.19 -10.05 38.02
N GLY A 88 -4.16 -11.14 38.79
CA GLY A 88 -5.35 -11.94 39.07
C GLY A 88 -6.33 -11.26 40.03
N TYR A 89 -5.87 -10.39 40.93
CA TYR A 89 -6.74 -9.64 41.83
C TYR A 89 -7.47 -8.53 41.06
N GLU A 90 -6.75 -7.77 40.23
CA GLU A 90 -7.36 -6.73 39.38
C GLU A 90 -8.34 -7.34 38.37
N ALA A 91 -7.96 -8.44 37.72
CA ALA A 91 -8.84 -9.12 36.76
C ALA A 91 -10.12 -9.66 37.42
N ALA A 92 -10.05 -10.11 38.68
CA ALA A 92 -11.23 -10.56 39.43
C ALA A 92 -12.07 -9.40 39.99
N ALA A 93 -11.45 -8.24 40.23
CA ALA A 93 -12.12 -7.05 40.72
C ALA A 93 -12.89 -6.31 39.61
N VAL A 94 -12.51 -6.49 38.34
CA VAL A 94 -13.20 -5.91 37.18
C VAL A 94 -14.33 -6.84 36.71
N PRO A 95 -15.60 -6.38 36.68
CA PRO A 95 -16.74 -7.23 36.32
C PRO A 95 -16.74 -7.79 34.87
N ASP A 96 -15.99 -7.18 33.95
CA ASP A 96 -16.19 -7.32 32.50
C ASP A 96 -15.21 -8.24 31.78
N GLY A 97 -14.81 -9.36 32.37
CA GLY A 97 -14.09 -10.40 31.61
C GLY A 97 -12.77 -9.93 30.96
N LEU A 98 -12.04 -9.04 31.65
CA LEU A 98 -10.80 -8.36 31.21
C LEU A 98 -9.83 -9.28 30.45
N VAL A 99 -9.66 -10.51 30.91
CA VAL A 99 -8.76 -11.51 30.28
C VAL A 99 -9.13 -11.80 28.83
N ALA A 100 -10.43 -11.93 28.53
CA ALA A 100 -10.89 -12.21 27.18
C ALA A 100 -10.66 -11.00 26.25
N GLU A 101 -10.90 -9.79 26.74
CA GLU A 101 -10.64 -8.56 25.98
C GLU A 101 -9.14 -8.39 25.66
N ARG A 102 -8.26 -8.71 26.62
CA ARG A 102 -6.81 -8.66 26.40
C ARG A 102 -6.33 -9.74 25.42
N LEU A 103 -6.92 -10.93 25.45
CA LEU A 103 -6.65 -11.99 24.46
C LEU A 103 -7.02 -11.54 23.05
N ASP A 104 -8.22 -10.97 22.86
CA ASP A 104 -8.66 -10.47 21.56
C ASP A 104 -7.78 -9.28 21.11
N SER A 105 -7.45 -8.34 22.01
CA SER A 105 -6.55 -7.21 21.74
C SER A 105 -5.13 -7.64 21.33
N ALA A 106 -4.62 -8.71 21.95
CA ALA A 106 -3.32 -9.28 21.61
C ALA A 106 -3.31 -9.91 20.22
N GLY A 107 -4.39 -10.61 19.85
CA GLY A 107 -4.62 -11.08 18.48
C GLY A 107 -4.61 -9.92 17.49
N TYR A 108 -5.48 -8.93 17.69
CA TYR A 108 -5.59 -7.76 16.84
C TYR A 108 -4.25 -7.03 16.65
N SER A 109 -3.48 -6.85 17.73
CA SER A 109 -2.19 -6.15 17.70
C SER A 109 -1.16 -6.88 16.84
N LEU A 110 -1.08 -8.21 16.94
CA LEU A 110 -0.22 -9.01 16.08
C LEU A 110 -0.72 -8.96 14.62
N GLY A 111 -2.02 -9.09 14.39
CA GLY A 111 -2.60 -9.02 13.04
C GLY A 111 -2.26 -7.69 12.35
N ARG A 112 -2.50 -6.58 13.05
CA ARG A 112 -2.17 -5.23 12.58
C ARG A 112 -0.68 -5.05 12.27
N ALA A 113 0.21 -5.58 13.10
CA ALA A 113 1.66 -5.50 12.85
C ALA A 113 2.05 -6.25 11.55
N MET A 114 1.44 -7.40 11.29
CA MET A 114 1.68 -8.16 10.05
C MET A 114 1.11 -7.45 8.82
N ASP A 115 -0.06 -6.84 8.93
CA ASP A 115 -0.66 -6.04 7.85
C ASP A 115 0.18 -4.80 7.53
N GLN A 116 0.71 -4.11 8.54
CA GLN A 116 1.61 -2.97 8.37
C GLN A 116 2.93 -3.37 7.68
N ASP A 117 3.54 -4.47 8.11
CA ASP A 117 4.76 -5.00 7.49
C ASP A 117 4.49 -5.43 6.04
N GLY A 118 3.34 -6.05 5.76
CA GLY A 118 2.91 -6.44 4.42
C GLY A 118 2.65 -5.24 3.50
N ALA A 119 1.92 -4.24 4.00
CA ALA A 119 1.68 -2.99 3.28
C ALA A 119 3.00 -2.28 2.94
N THR A 120 3.95 -2.25 3.88
CA THR A 120 5.28 -1.66 3.67
C THR A 120 6.02 -2.35 2.52
N GLU A 121 5.98 -3.68 2.44
CA GLU A 121 6.59 -4.43 1.32
C GLU A 121 5.88 -4.13 -0.02
N LEU A 122 4.55 -4.09 -0.04
CA LEU A 122 3.78 -3.75 -1.25
C LEU A 122 4.11 -2.34 -1.74
N LEU A 123 4.18 -1.36 -0.83
CA LEU A 123 4.51 0.03 -1.14
C LEU A 123 5.96 0.20 -1.61
N GLY A 124 6.90 -0.50 -0.97
CA GLY A 124 8.33 -0.41 -1.28
C GLY A 124 8.75 -1.13 -2.56
N ALA A 125 8.09 -2.22 -2.92
CA ALA A 125 8.46 -3.04 -4.08
C ALA A 125 7.47 -2.95 -5.26
N GLY A 126 6.31 -2.31 -5.07
CA GLY A 126 5.31 -2.10 -6.11
C GLY A 126 5.70 -1.04 -7.15
N THR A 127 5.00 -1.06 -8.27
CA THR A 127 5.10 -0.01 -9.29
C THR A 127 4.41 1.26 -8.79
N VAL A 128 5.14 2.35 -8.66
CA VAL A 128 4.57 3.65 -8.28
C VAL A 128 3.80 4.25 -9.46
N VAL A 129 2.56 4.66 -9.21
CA VAL A 129 1.68 5.30 -10.19
C VAL A 129 1.14 6.58 -9.57
N GLY A 130 1.31 7.70 -10.26
CA GLY A 130 0.70 8.96 -9.85
C GLY A 130 -0.60 9.22 -10.59
N VAL A 131 -1.60 9.75 -9.89
CA VAL A 131 -2.81 10.31 -10.50
C VAL A 131 -3.10 11.70 -9.93
N ALA A 132 -3.62 12.60 -10.77
CA ALA A 132 -3.82 14.01 -10.40
C ALA A 132 -4.79 14.17 -9.21
N ALA A 133 -5.90 13.44 -9.23
CA ALA A 133 -6.87 13.38 -8.15
C ALA A 133 -7.69 12.08 -8.27
N VAL A 134 -8.31 11.65 -7.17
CA VAL A 134 -9.32 10.60 -7.17
C VAL A 134 -10.59 11.15 -6.53
N ASP A 135 -11.69 11.16 -7.28
CA ASP A 135 -13.00 11.67 -6.85
C ASP A 135 -14.14 10.80 -7.41
N LYS A 136 -15.38 11.14 -7.07
CA LYS A 136 -16.57 10.39 -7.50
C LYS A 136 -16.74 10.31 -9.02
N ASP A 137 -16.19 11.26 -9.77
CA ASP A 137 -16.38 11.37 -11.23
C ASP A 137 -15.28 10.63 -12.00
N ASN A 138 -14.13 10.38 -11.38
CA ASN A 138 -12.98 9.76 -12.05
C ASN A 138 -12.52 8.41 -11.46
N VAL A 139 -12.97 8.02 -10.26
CA VAL A 139 -12.46 6.82 -9.57
C VAL A 139 -12.63 5.53 -10.37
N TYR A 140 -13.75 5.40 -11.09
CA TYR A 140 -13.99 4.25 -11.96
C TYR A 140 -12.99 4.20 -13.12
N ALA A 141 -12.72 5.34 -13.76
CA ALA A 141 -11.73 5.44 -14.84
C ALA A 141 -10.32 5.09 -14.34
N VAL A 142 -9.93 5.58 -13.16
CA VAL A 142 -8.62 5.26 -12.54
C VAL A 142 -8.46 3.75 -12.33
N LEU A 143 -9.50 3.08 -11.81
CA LEU A 143 -9.48 1.62 -11.64
C LEU A 143 -9.42 0.89 -13.00
N VAL A 144 -10.18 1.33 -14.00
CA VAL A 144 -10.12 0.75 -15.36
C VAL A 144 -8.76 0.91 -16.01
N ASP A 145 -8.08 2.04 -15.78
CA ASP A 145 -6.72 2.28 -16.26
C ASP A 145 -5.73 1.31 -15.61
N GLN A 146 -5.77 1.14 -14.29
CA GLN A 146 -4.91 0.16 -13.61
C GLN A 146 -5.20 -1.27 -14.10
N ARG A 147 -6.48 -1.64 -14.27
CA ARG A 147 -6.88 -2.93 -14.85
C ARG A 147 -6.28 -3.14 -16.23
N THR A 148 -6.32 -2.11 -17.07
CA THR A 148 -5.82 -2.16 -18.45
C THR A 148 -4.30 -2.31 -18.46
N GLN A 149 -3.59 -1.57 -17.62
CA GLN A 149 -2.13 -1.70 -17.50
C GLN A 149 -1.71 -3.09 -17.00
N MET A 150 -2.36 -3.60 -15.95
CA MET A 150 -2.10 -4.97 -15.48
C MET A 150 -2.35 -6.02 -16.57
N SER A 151 -3.34 -5.80 -17.44
CA SER A 151 -3.60 -6.71 -18.56
C SER A 151 -2.51 -6.62 -19.64
N LYS A 152 -2.00 -5.42 -19.93
CA LYS A 152 -0.83 -5.22 -20.82
C LYS A 152 0.44 -5.87 -20.27
N ASP A 153 0.59 -5.91 -18.95
CA ASP A 153 1.69 -6.57 -18.26
C ASP A 153 1.51 -8.11 -18.12
N ASN A 154 0.48 -8.69 -18.77
CA ASN A 154 0.13 -10.12 -18.73
C ASN A 154 -0.15 -10.65 -17.31
N ILE A 155 -0.72 -9.82 -16.44
CA ILE A 155 -1.19 -10.25 -15.12
C ILE A 155 -2.56 -10.94 -15.27
N PRO A 156 -2.78 -12.13 -14.67
CA PRO A 156 -4.08 -12.81 -14.74
C PRO A 156 -5.25 -11.91 -14.30
N ALA A 157 -6.40 -12.05 -14.98
CA ALA A 157 -7.59 -11.24 -14.71
C ALA A 157 -8.41 -11.74 -13.50
N ALA A 158 -8.39 -13.05 -13.25
CA ALA A 158 -9.01 -13.64 -12.06
C ALA A 158 -8.14 -13.37 -10.84
N GLY A 159 -8.74 -13.05 -9.68
CA GLY A 159 -8.00 -12.89 -8.42
C GLY A 159 -7.34 -11.53 -8.20
N ARG A 160 -7.54 -10.53 -9.08
CA ARG A 160 -7.01 -9.18 -8.84
C ARG A 160 -7.74 -8.50 -7.67
N TYR A 161 -6.99 -7.74 -6.86
CA TYR A 161 -7.52 -6.96 -5.73
C TYR A 161 -7.19 -5.47 -5.87
N ALA A 162 -7.97 -4.63 -5.20
CA ALA A 162 -7.68 -3.21 -5.01
C ALA A 162 -7.89 -2.83 -3.54
N LEU A 163 -6.80 -2.56 -2.83
CA LEU A 163 -6.81 -2.00 -1.47
C LEU A 163 -7.03 -0.49 -1.59
N CYS A 164 -8.16 0.03 -1.17
CA CYS A 164 -8.52 1.45 -1.34
C CYS A 164 -8.64 2.14 0.02
N THR A 165 -8.15 3.37 0.11
CA THR A 165 -8.32 4.18 1.33
C THR A 165 -9.80 4.55 1.54
N PRO A 166 -10.22 4.88 2.78
CA PRO A 166 -11.60 5.24 3.08
C PRO A 166 -12.15 6.36 2.19
N ASP A 167 -11.31 7.35 1.83
CA ASP A 167 -11.70 8.44 0.93
C ASP A 167 -11.98 7.95 -0.50
N VAL A 168 -11.17 7.01 -1.00
CA VAL A 168 -11.40 6.38 -2.31
C VAL A 168 -12.65 5.51 -2.27
N ILE A 169 -12.88 4.76 -1.19
CA ILE A 169 -14.13 4.01 -1.02
C ILE A 169 -15.35 4.93 -1.04
N ALA A 170 -15.28 6.07 -0.35
CA ALA A 170 -16.34 7.07 -0.39
C ALA A 170 -16.56 7.62 -1.81
N ALA A 171 -15.50 7.85 -2.57
CA ALA A 171 -15.58 8.24 -3.98
C ALA A 171 -16.24 7.13 -4.84
N VAL A 172 -15.86 5.87 -4.64
CA VAL A 172 -16.44 4.70 -5.33
C VAL A 172 -17.94 4.62 -5.09
N VAL A 173 -18.38 4.70 -3.84
CA VAL A 173 -19.81 4.60 -3.47
C VAL A 173 -20.63 5.75 -4.05
N ARG A 174 -20.03 6.95 -4.17
CA ARG A 174 -20.68 8.14 -4.74
C ARG A 174 -20.61 8.22 -6.26
N SER A 175 -19.92 7.28 -6.92
CA SER A 175 -19.71 7.34 -8.36
C SER A 175 -21.03 7.21 -9.14
N PRO A 176 -21.21 7.94 -10.26
CA PRO A 176 -22.37 7.80 -11.13
C PRO A 176 -22.62 6.35 -11.58
N GLU A 177 -21.55 5.62 -11.88
CA GLU A 177 -21.59 4.22 -12.33
C GLU A 177 -22.19 3.28 -11.27
N PHE A 178 -21.97 3.59 -9.99
CA PHE A 178 -22.49 2.80 -8.88
C PHE A 178 -23.89 3.23 -8.43
N THR A 179 -24.22 4.52 -8.59
CA THR A 179 -25.51 5.09 -8.21
C THR A 179 -26.61 4.88 -9.26
N GLN A 180 -26.26 4.75 -10.55
CA GLN A 180 -27.20 4.55 -11.66
C GLN A 180 -27.50 3.07 -11.99
N ALA A 181 -26.72 2.12 -11.47
CA ALA A 181 -26.93 0.68 -11.65
C ALA A 181 -28.11 0.15 -10.80
N GLY A 182 -29.33 0.64 -11.09
CA GLY A 182 -30.51 0.55 -10.22
C GLY A 182 -31.05 -0.84 -9.85
N SER A 183 -30.57 -1.95 -10.42
CA SER A 183 -31.01 -3.31 -10.01
C SER A 183 -29.91 -4.17 -9.36
N LEU A 184 -28.63 -3.81 -9.56
CA LEU A 184 -27.48 -4.48 -8.94
C LEU A 184 -26.96 -3.69 -7.74
N GLY A 185 -27.11 -2.35 -7.76
CA GLY A 185 -26.71 -1.45 -6.69
C GLY A 185 -27.50 -1.63 -5.40
N ASP A 186 -28.72 -2.16 -5.43
CA ASP A 186 -29.53 -2.39 -4.22
C ASP A 186 -29.04 -3.58 -3.39
N GLN A 187 -28.55 -4.65 -4.00
CA GLN A 187 -27.93 -5.78 -3.28
C GLN A 187 -26.57 -5.39 -2.69
N VAL A 188 -25.78 -4.59 -3.43
CA VAL A 188 -24.47 -4.12 -2.96
C VAL A 188 -24.62 -3.01 -1.89
N ARG A 189 -25.64 -2.15 -1.99
CA ARG A 189 -26.00 -1.19 -0.92
C ARG A 189 -26.53 -1.87 0.34
N GLN A 190 -27.32 -2.93 0.24
CA GLN A 190 -27.85 -3.64 1.42
C GLN A 190 -26.80 -4.48 2.15
N ALA A 191 -25.75 -4.95 1.47
CA ALA A 191 -24.74 -5.80 2.08
C ALA A 191 -23.56 -5.03 2.71
N GLY A 192 -23.40 -3.73 2.42
CA GLY A 192 -22.19 -2.97 2.82
C GLY A 192 -20.87 -3.52 2.23
N ALA A 193 -20.95 -4.57 1.41
CA ALA A 193 -19.80 -5.22 0.80
C ALA A 193 -19.41 -4.43 -0.45
N ILE A 194 -18.26 -3.78 -0.40
CA ILE A 194 -17.66 -3.15 -1.58
C ILE A 194 -17.26 -4.30 -2.51
N GLY A 195 -18.12 -4.60 -3.50
CA GLY A 195 -18.01 -5.79 -4.34
C GLY A 195 -16.88 -5.73 -5.37
N ARG A 196 -17.00 -6.56 -6.41
CA ARG A 196 -16.02 -6.59 -7.51
C ARG A 196 -16.23 -5.40 -8.45
N ILE A 197 -15.26 -4.48 -8.54
CA ILE A 197 -15.34 -3.26 -9.35
C ILE A 197 -14.22 -3.26 -10.38
N ALA A 198 -14.54 -2.98 -11.64
CA ALA A 198 -13.57 -3.00 -12.75
C ALA A 198 -12.71 -4.29 -12.79
N GLY A 199 -13.27 -5.43 -12.36
CA GLY A 199 -12.56 -6.71 -12.30
C GLY A 199 -11.69 -6.94 -11.06
N PHE A 200 -11.57 -5.96 -10.17
CA PHE A 200 -10.87 -6.05 -8.88
C PHE A 200 -11.82 -6.42 -7.74
N ASN A 201 -11.36 -7.25 -6.81
CA ASN A 201 -11.97 -7.34 -5.48
C ASN A 201 -11.55 -6.10 -4.67
N VAL A 202 -12.48 -5.19 -4.38
CA VAL A 202 -12.18 -3.94 -3.69
C VAL A 202 -12.27 -4.15 -2.19
N ILE A 203 -11.22 -3.75 -1.47
CA ILE A 203 -11.09 -3.95 -0.03
C ILE A 203 -10.75 -2.60 0.57
N GLU A 204 -11.48 -2.20 1.60
CA GLU A 204 -11.13 -1.00 2.36
C GLU A 204 -9.85 -1.26 3.17
N PHE A 205 -8.87 -0.38 2.98
CA PHE A 205 -7.57 -0.45 3.62
C PHE A 205 -7.22 0.93 4.17
N ASN A 206 -7.30 1.07 5.49
CA ASN A 206 -7.02 2.31 6.18
C ASN A 206 -5.53 2.42 6.48
N ASP A 207 -4.80 3.10 5.59
CA ASP A 207 -3.37 3.33 5.70
C ASP A 207 -3.06 4.83 5.67
N THR A 208 -2.06 5.24 6.45
CA THR A 208 -1.70 6.65 6.66
C THR A 208 -0.55 7.11 5.77
N THR A 209 -0.12 6.30 4.80
CA THR A 209 0.91 6.69 3.84
C THR A 209 0.46 7.93 3.08
N ALA A 210 1.31 8.94 3.07
CA ALA A 210 0.99 10.22 2.45
C ALA A 210 0.63 10.04 0.97
N ASN A 211 -0.50 10.64 0.59
CA ASN A 211 -1.05 10.60 -0.77
C ASN A 211 -1.37 9.19 -1.29
N LEU A 212 -1.35 8.13 -0.48
CA LEU A 212 -1.76 6.81 -0.96
C LEU A 212 -3.28 6.83 -1.24
N ALA A 213 -3.66 6.52 -2.47
CA ALA A 213 -5.06 6.40 -2.86
C ALA A 213 -5.51 4.93 -2.84
N MET A 214 -4.74 4.07 -3.52
CA MET A 214 -5.06 2.65 -3.60
C MET A 214 -3.84 1.80 -4.00
N ILE A 215 -3.89 0.50 -3.69
CA ILE A 215 -2.93 -0.51 -4.17
C ILE A 215 -3.68 -1.55 -4.98
N CYS A 216 -3.38 -1.66 -6.27
CA CYS A 216 -3.95 -2.68 -7.16
C CYS A 216 -2.94 -3.82 -7.34
N GLY A 217 -3.35 -5.06 -7.13
CA GLY A 217 -2.41 -6.19 -7.20
C GLY A 217 -3.06 -7.53 -7.52
N HIS A 218 -2.23 -8.57 -7.50
CA HIS A 218 -2.67 -9.95 -7.66
C HIS A 218 -1.84 -10.87 -6.73
N PRO A 219 -2.47 -11.80 -5.98
CA PRO A 219 -1.83 -12.57 -4.91
C PRO A 219 -0.64 -13.42 -5.39
N ARG A 220 -0.67 -13.92 -6.63
CA ARG A 220 0.46 -14.66 -7.25
C ARG A 220 1.80 -13.90 -7.24
N PHE A 221 1.80 -12.57 -7.14
CA PHE A 221 3.02 -11.76 -7.22
C PHE A 221 3.47 -11.18 -5.89
N ALA A 222 2.80 -11.54 -4.79
CA ALA A 222 3.19 -11.16 -3.44
C ALA A 222 3.05 -12.38 -2.52
N THR A 223 4.13 -12.76 -1.86
CA THR A 223 4.18 -13.94 -0.98
C THR A 223 4.32 -13.54 0.46
N ARG A 224 3.61 -14.26 1.33
CA ARG A 224 3.82 -14.27 2.78
C ARG A 224 4.35 -15.65 3.17
N VAL A 225 5.41 -15.66 3.96
CA VAL A 225 6.00 -16.88 4.52
C VAL A 225 5.87 -16.82 6.03
N ARG A 226 5.29 -17.85 6.65
CA ARG A 226 5.13 -17.97 8.10
C ARG A 226 6.10 -19.03 8.61
N ALA A 227 7.28 -18.58 9.02
CA ALA A 227 8.33 -19.48 9.48
C ALA A 227 7.93 -20.22 10.77
N TRP A 228 7.36 -19.50 11.75
CA TRP A 228 6.96 -20.08 13.02
C TRP A 228 5.93 -19.21 13.74
N GLN A 229 4.99 -19.81 14.46
CA GLN A 229 4.00 -19.09 15.25
C GLN A 229 3.75 -19.79 16.58
N ALA A 230 3.72 -19.02 17.67
CA ALA A 230 3.07 -19.38 18.92
C ALA A 230 1.72 -18.66 18.99
N PRO A 231 0.60 -19.40 19.02
CA PRO A 231 -0.73 -18.83 19.14
C PRO A 231 -0.85 -17.93 20.36
N VAL A 232 -1.69 -16.90 20.25
CA VAL A 232 -2.03 -16.05 21.40
C VAL A 232 -2.81 -16.90 22.41
N ARG A 233 -2.32 -16.92 23.65
CA ARG A 233 -2.85 -17.75 24.73
C ARG A 233 -2.60 -17.10 26.08
N LEU A 234 -3.42 -17.46 27.05
CA LEU A 234 -3.18 -17.13 28.45
C LEU A 234 -2.18 -18.14 29.05
N GLN A 235 -1.19 -17.63 29.76
CA GLN A 235 -0.17 -18.43 30.46
C GLN A 235 -0.13 -18.01 31.92
N SER A 236 -0.34 -18.93 32.85
CA SER A 236 -0.07 -18.65 34.28
C SER A 236 1.42 -18.37 34.49
N LEU A 237 1.73 -17.37 35.31
CA LEU A 237 3.09 -17.02 35.75
C LEU A 237 3.46 -17.65 37.09
N ASP A 238 2.62 -18.56 37.60
CA ASP A 238 2.90 -19.32 38.82
C ASP A 238 4.20 -20.11 38.65
N GLY A 239 5.06 -20.05 39.67
CA GLY A 239 6.40 -20.66 39.64
C GLY A 239 7.49 -19.79 39.00
N SER A 240 7.16 -18.58 38.51
CA SER A 240 8.17 -17.59 38.09
C SER A 240 9.05 -17.08 39.25
N GLY A 241 8.55 -17.20 40.49
CA GLY A 241 9.18 -16.63 41.69
C GLY A 241 9.07 -15.10 41.79
N GLN A 242 8.56 -14.44 40.76
CA GLN A 242 8.42 -12.98 40.67
C GLN A 242 6.96 -12.51 40.74
N TYR A 243 6.02 -13.31 40.21
CA TYR A 243 4.61 -13.00 40.17
C TYR A 243 3.80 -14.02 40.99
N ILE A 244 2.79 -13.54 41.71
CA ILE A 244 1.92 -14.37 42.56
C ILE A 244 0.47 -14.19 42.07
N GLY A 245 -0.15 -15.25 41.55
CA GLY A 245 -1.54 -15.20 41.09
C GLY A 245 -1.77 -14.35 39.83
N ALA A 246 -0.71 -14.05 39.07
CA ALA A 246 -0.80 -13.33 37.81
C ALA A 246 -0.67 -14.28 36.60
N SER A 247 -1.22 -13.86 35.48
CA SER A 247 -1.08 -14.54 34.18
C SER A 247 -0.51 -13.58 33.14
N ALA A 248 -0.02 -14.10 32.02
CA ALA A 248 0.37 -13.30 30.88
C ALA A 248 -0.41 -13.72 29.62
N VAL A 249 -0.84 -12.74 28.85
CA VAL A 249 -1.32 -12.94 27.47
C VAL A 249 -0.11 -12.93 26.56
N GLN A 250 0.19 -14.08 25.98
CA GLN A 250 1.42 -14.33 25.23
C GLN A 250 1.12 -14.83 23.84
N GLY A 251 1.85 -14.32 22.85
CA GLY A 251 1.82 -14.80 21.47
C GLY A 251 3.04 -14.32 20.71
N ARG A 252 3.44 -15.05 19.66
CA ARG A 252 4.59 -14.68 18.84
C ARG A 252 4.43 -15.18 17.42
N MET A 253 4.87 -14.39 16.45
CA MET A 253 4.87 -14.76 15.05
C MET A 253 6.19 -14.35 14.39
N VAL A 254 6.74 -15.27 13.62
CA VAL A 254 7.95 -15.11 12.83
C VAL A 254 7.59 -15.30 11.36
N TYR A 255 7.79 -14.27 10.55
CA TYR A 255 7.29 -14.23 9.17
C TYR A 255 8.15 -13.32 8.28
N ALA A 256 7.84 -13.33 6.98
CA ALA A 256 8.35 -12.37 6.02
C ALA A 256 7.35 -12.17 4.87
N HIS A 257 7.47 -11.04 4.18
CA HIS A 257 6.71 -10.72 2.97
C HIS A 257 7.68 -10.46 1.82
N LYS A 258 7.26 -10.78 0.60
CA LYS A 258 8.02 -10.44 -0.60
C LYS A 258 7.15 -10.20 -1.80
N VAL A 259 7.37 -9.09 -2.51
CA VAL A 259 6.86 -8.94 -3.88
C VAL A 259 7.81 -9.65 -4.84
N LEU A 260 7.28 -10.58 -5.64
CA LEU A 260 8.03 -11.39 -6.60
C LEU A 260 8.11 -10.74 -7.98
N ARG A 261 7.16 -9.86 -8.30
CA ARG A 261 7.12 -9.14 -9.58
C ARG A 261 6.59 -7.73 -9.37
N GLN A 262 7.46 -6.73 -9.51
CA GLN A 262 7.12 -5.31 -9.29
C GLN A 262 5.89 -4.86 -10.12
N LYS A 263 5.78 -5.29 -11.37
CA LYS A 263 4.64 -4.94 -12.25
C LYS A 263 3.30 -5.56 -11.82
N GLY A 264 3.34 -6.61 -10.99
CA GLY A 264 2.15 -7.29 -10.45
C GLY A 264 1.45 -6.52 -9.33
N VAL A 265 2.09 -5.47 -8.80
CA VAL A 265 1.56 -4.59 -7.75
C VAL A 265 1.71 -3.15 -8.22
N ARG A 266 0.65 -2.34 -8.11
CA ARG A 266 0.62 -0.95 -8.54
C ARG A 266 0.11 -0.08 -7.40
N CYS A 267 0.96 0.79 -6.88
CA CYS A 267 0.67 1.70 -5.78
C CYS A 267 0.31 3.05 -6.38
N VAL A 268 -0.98 3.41 -6.30
CA VAL A 268 -1.54 4.63 -6.86
C VAL A 268 -1.55 5.72 -5.80
N TYR A 269 -0.91 6.84 -6.11
CA TYR A 269 -0.83 8.01 -5.24
C TYR A 269 -1.63 9.18 -5.83
N ALA A 270 -2.44 9.82 -4.98
CA ALA A 270 -3.25 11.00 -5.29
C ALA A 270 -3.38 11.92 -4.05
N PRO A 271 -3.37 13.25 -4.23
CA PRO A 271 -3.03 13.95 -5.45
C PRO A 271 -1.52 13.86 -5.77
N LEU A 272 -1.18 13.93 -7.05
CA LEU A 272 0.20 14.13 -7.47
C LEU A 272 0.70 15.49 -7.02
N ALA A 273 1.74 15.52 -6.18
CA ALA A 273 2.41 16.75 -5.80
C ALA A 273 3.43 17.16 -6.86
N MET A 274 3.39 18.44 -7.27
CA MET A 274 4.42 19.05 -8.10
C MET A 274 5.73 19.13 -7.30
N THR A 275 6.84 18.71 -7.89
CA THR A 275 8.17 18.86 -7.27
C THR A 275 8.95 19.98 -7.96
N LEU A 276 9.63 20.79 -7.15
CA LEU A 276 10.41 21.95 -7.58
C LEU A 276 11.85 21.80 -7.10
N SER A 277 12.81 22.12 -7.95
CA SER A 277 14.21 22.25 -7.57
C SER A 277 14.82 23.52 -8.16
N ALA A 278 15.83 24.06 -7.49
CA ALA A 278 16.56 25.24 -7.92
C ALA A 278 18.04 24.92 -8.05
N ALA A 279 18.65 25.40 -9.14
CA ALA A 279 20.09 25.34 -9.38
C ALA A 279 20.62 26.73 -9.71
N ALA A 280 21.92 26.99 -9.50
CA ALA A 280 22.51 28.28 -9.83
C ALA A 280 22.31 28.61 -11.32
N GLY A 281 21.86 29.84 -11.61
CA GLY A 281 21.65 30.31 -12.97
C GLY A 281 22.94 30.69 -13.71
N ALA A 282 22.78 31.23 -14.92
CA ALA A 282 23.88 31.65 -15.77
C ALA A 282 24.43 33.03 -15.37
N THR A 283 23.58 33.90 -14.82
CA THR A 283 23.91 35.29 -14.45
C THR A 283 23.87 35.47 -12.94
N SER A 284 24.73 36.32 -12.36
CA SER A 284 24.65 36.62 -10.92
C SER A 284 23.25 37.11 -10.51
N GLY A 285 22.72 36.57 -9.41
CA GLY A 285 21.37 36.85 -8.92
C GLY A 285 20.24 36.06 -9.60
N THR A 286 20.55 35.05 -10.42
CA THR A 286 19.54 34.18 -11.03
C THR A 286 19.62 32.73 -10.54
N THR A 287 18.48 32.03 -10.67
CA THR A 287 18.32 30.61 -10.38
C THR A 287 17.56 29.93 -11.51
N ILE A 288 17.93 28.69 -11.84
CA ILE A 288 17.20 27.82 -12.76
C ILE A 288 16.21 27.00 -11.93
N LEU A 289 14.94 27.33 -12.07
CA LEU A 289 13.83 26.58 -11.49
C LEU A 289 13.49 25.41 -12.40
N THR A 290 13.57 24.19 -11.87
CA THR A 290 13.11 22.96 -12.55
C THR A 290 11.79 22.52 -11.93
N VAL A 291 10.79 22.30 -12.77
CA VAL A 291 9.46 21.85 -12.39
C VAL A 291 9.28 20.43 -12.92
N THR A 292 9.08 19.49 -12.01
CA THR A 292 8.59 18.15 -12.37
C THR A 292 7.16 18.05 -11.90
N ASP A 293 6.25 18.24 -12.85
CA ASP A 293 4.81 18.14 -12.64
C ASP A 293 4.28 16.91 -13.38
N ALA A 294 3.76 15.95 -12.64
CA ALA A 294 3.17 14.72 -13.18
C ALA A 294 1.64 14.85 -13.36
N SER A 295 1.05 16.02 -13.07
CA SER A 295 -0.37 16.29 -13.30
C SER A 295 -0.71 16.42 -14.79
N ASP A 296 -1.98 16.66 -15.09
CA ASP A 296 -2.49 16.92 -16.44
C ASP A 296 -2.39 18.41 -16.84
N ALA A 297 -1.59 19.21 -16.12
CA ALA A 297 -1.30 20.59 -16.46
C ALA A 297 -0.73 20.71 -17.88
N THR A 298 -1.18 21.74 -18.60
CA THR A 298 -0.75 22.06 -19.97
C THR A 298 0.06 23.36 -20.04
N ALA A 299 0.12 24.10 -18.93
CA ALA A 299 0.88 25.33 -18.79
C ALA A 299 1.26 25.53 -17.32
N TRP A 300 2.37 26.23 -17.06
CA TRP A 300 2.82 26.54 -15.70
C TRP A 300 3.04 28.04 -15.53
N LYS A 301 2.76 28.53 -14.33
CA LYS A 301 3.09 29.90 -13.91
C LYS A 301 3.79 29.88 -12.57
N TYR A 302 4.63 30.87 -12.31
CA TYR A 302 5.20 31.09 -10.99
C TYR A 302 4.86 32.48 -10.45
N VAL A 303 4.81 32.57 -9.13
CA VAL A 303 4.69 33.80 -8.34
C VAL A 303 5.76 33.77 -7.27
N LYS A 304 6.47 34.89 -7.12
CA LYS A 304 7.46 35.07 -6.06
C LYS A 304 6.81 35.74 -4.87
N ASN A 305 6.99 35.17 -3.68
CA ASN A 305 6.44 35.63 -2.41
C ASN A 305 4.94 35.98 -2.52
N PRO A 306 4.07 35.02 -2.89
CA PRO A 306 2.66 35.29 -3.11
C PRO A 306 1.98 35.83 -1.84
N ALA A 307 1.21 36.91 -1.99
CA ALA A 307 0.43 37.49 -0.88
C ALA A 307 -0.80 36.62 -0.49
N ALA A 308 -1.26 35.76 -1.40
CA ALA A 308 -2.31 34.77 -1.18
C ALA A 308 -1.97 33.48 -1.94
N ARG A 309 -2.30 32.32 -1.36
CA ARG A 309 -1.98 31.01 -1.94
C ARG A 309 -2.90 30.68 -3.12
N ALA A 310 -2.37 29.95 -4.09
CA ALA A 310 -3.17 29.39 -5.17
C ALA A 310 -4.27 28.43 -4.65
N VAL A 311 -5.44 28.48 -5.28
CA VAL A 311 -6.61 27.66 -4.93
C VAL A 311 -6.94 26.73 -6.08
N TYR A 312 -7.14 25.44 -5.79
CA TYR A 312 -7.53 24.44 -6.78
C TYR A 312 -8.81 24.84 -7.53
N GLY A 313 -8.83 24.69 -8.86
CA GLY A 313 -9.97 25.05 -9.71
C GLY A 313 -10.20 26.56 -9.90
N ALA A 314 -9.40 27.41 -9.24
CA ALA A 314 -9.41 28.86 -9.46
C ALA A 314 -8.46 29.25 -10.61
N SER A 315 -8.58 30.48 -11.09
CA SER A 315 -7.57 31.09 -11.96
C SER A 315 -6.40 31.59 -11.10
N SER A 316 -5.18 31.45 -11.60
CA SER A 316 -3.99 32.02 -10.94
C SER A 316 -3.29 33.07 -11.82
N ALA A 317 -2.93 34.19 -11.19
CA ALA A 317 -2.07 35.22 -11.76
C ALA A 317 -0.59 34.83 -11.57
N GLY A 318 0.29 35.24 -12.48
CA GLY A 318 1.71 34.91 -12.40
C GLY A 318 2.42 34.93 -13.74
N THR A 319 3.73 34.71 -13.71
CA THR A 319 4.60 34.73 -14.90
C THR A 319 4.67 33.32 -15.50
N ALA A 320 4.52 33.19 -16.82
CA ALA A 320 4.55 31.90 -17.50
C ALA A 320 5.95 31.27 -17.46
N LEU A 321 6.01 29.95 -17.24
CA LEU A 321 7.20 29.13 -17.46
C LEU A 321 7.16 28.61 -18.91
N THR A 322 8.23 28.88 -19.67
CA THR A 322 8.29 28.58 -21.10
C THR A 322 8.72 27.13 -21.38
N SER A 323 9.30 26.46 -20.37
CA SER A 323 9.62 25.03 -20.35
C SER A 323 9.72 24.56 -18.89
N GLY A 324 9.73 23.23 -18.66
CA GLY A 324 9.93 22.61 -17.33
C GLY A 324 11.23 23.00 -16.61
N THR A 325 12.07 23.81 -17.25
CA THR A 325 13.13 24.62 -16.64
C THR A 325 12.96 26.09 -17.06
N THR A 326 13.13 27.04 -16.13
CA THR A 326 13.17 28.48 -16.43
C THR A 326 14.14 29.18 -15.50
N GLU A 327 14.97 30.06 -16.06
CA GLU A 327 15.84 30.93 -15.28
C GLU A 327 15.07 32.17 -14.80
N ILE A 328 15.12 32.44 -13.50
CA ILE A 328 14.40 33.54 -12.85
C ILE A 328 15.35 34.36 -11.98
N ALA A 329 15.08 35.65 -11.84
CA ALA A 329 15.78 36.52 -10.90
C ALA A 329 15.21 36.32 -9.49
N ALA A 330 16.05 35.95 -8.53
CA ALA A 330 15.62 35.68 -7.16
C ALA A 330 16.76 35.81 -6.15
N VAL A 331 16.40 36.05 -4.89
CA VAL A 331 17.35 36.15 -3.77
C VAL A 331 17.15 35.02 -2.77
N ALA A 332 18.16 34.75 -1.96
CA ALA A 332 18.06 33.72 -0.92
C ALA A 332 16.94 34.10 0.07
N GLY A 333 16.11 33.12 0.42
CA GLY A 333 14.92 33.31 1.24
C GLY A 333 13.64 33.64 0.48
N ASP A 334 13.71 33.92 -0.84
CA ASP A 334 12.49 34.04 -1.65
C ASP A 334 11.72 32.70 -1.67
N VAL A 335 10.40 32.76 -1.47
CA VAL A 335 9.47 31.64 -1.62
C VAL A 335 8.85 31.71 -3.01
N ILE A 336 9.08 30.69 -3.82
CA ILE A 336 8.51 30.55 -5.16
C ILE A 336 7.31 29.61 -5.09
N GLU A 337 6.13 30.11 -5.47
CA GLU A 337 4.94 29.30 -5.72
C GLU A 337 4.83 29.03 -7.21
N VAL A 338 4.73 27.77 -7.62
CA VAL A 338 4.49 27.37 -9.00
C VAL A 338 3.13 26.69 -9.08
N VAL A 339 2.34 27.06 -10.08
CA VAL A 339 1.02 26.48 -10.37
C VAL A 339 1.02 25.82 -11.73
N GLY A 340 0.47 24.61 -11.81
CA GLY A 340 0.13 23.95 -13.07
C GLY A 340 -1.32 24.25 -13.43
N LEU A 341 -1.56 24.56 -14.70
CA LEU A 341 -2.83 25.01 -15.24
C LEU A 341 -3.33 24.07 -16.33
N LYS A 342 -4.60 23.69 -16.24
CA LYS A 342 -5.36 23.06 -17.32
C LYS A 342 -6.61 23.87 -17.59
N LEU A 343 -6.85 24.25 -18.85
CA LEU A 343 -7.96 25.14 -19.23
C LEU A 343 -8.02 26.42 -18.37
N SER A 344 -6.86 26.99 -18.04
CA SER A 344 -6.71 28.17 -17.17
C SER A 344 -7.14 28.00 -15.70
N LYS A 345 -7.33 26.77 -15.23
CA LYS A 345 -7.62 26.43 -13.83
C LYS A 345 -6.44 25.72 -13.17
N VAL A 346 -6.19 26.06 -11.91
CA VAL A 346 -5.13 25.41 -11.11
C VAL A 346 -5.47 23.95 -10.87
N VAL A 347 -4.58 23.05 -11.30
CA VAL A 347 -4.69 21.60 -11.11
C VAL A 347 -3.57 21.04 -10.22
N SER A 348 -2.46 21.75 -10.10
CA SER A 348 -1.31 21.38 -9.26
C SER A 348 -0.64 22.64 -8.71
N VAL A 349 0.03 22.52 -7.56
CA VAL A 349 0.83 23.59 -6.96
C VAL A 349 2.09 23.02 -6.30
N GLY A 350 3.19 23.74 -6.37
CA GLY A 350 4.44 23.46 -5.67
C GLY A 350 5.00 24.72 -5.03
N TYR A 351 5.76 24.56 -3.94
CA TYR A 351 6.46 25.66 -3.27
C TYR A 351 7.94 25.32 -3.10
N LEU A 352 8.80 26.31 -3.30
CA LEU A 352 10.25 26.19 -3.08
C LEU A 352 10.77 27.44 -2.38
N THR A 353 11.49 27.27 -1.28
CA THR A 353 12.25 28.37 -0.67
C THR A 353 13.68 28.31 -1.19
N LEU A 354 14.18 29.42 -1.74
CA LEU A 354 15.51 29.45 -2.34
C LEU A 354 16.62 29.57 -1.30
N ALA A 355 17.56 28.64 -1.36
CA ALA A 355 18.81 28.70 -0.60
C ALA A 355 19.91 29.43 -1.39
N GLU A 356 20.89 30.00 -0.69
CA GLU A 356 22.05 30.67 -1.33
C GLU A 356 22.76 29.77 -2.36
N ALA A 357 22.90 28.48 -2.06
CA ALA A 357 23.51 27.49 -2.95
C ALA A 357 22.75 27.29 -4.29
N GLY A 358 21.47 27.65 -4.33
CA GLY A 358 20.63 27.58 -5.54
C GLY A 358 20.68 28.83 -6.41
N ILE A 359 21.47 29.84 -6.05
CA ILE A 359 21.56 31.13 -6.74
C ILE A 359 22.98 31.31 -7.24
N LYS A 360 23.13 31.85 -8.45
CA LYS A 360 24.44 32.22 -8.96
C LYS A 360 24.96 33.43 -8.17
N ALA A 361 26.08 33.24 -7.49
CA ALA A 361 26.80 34.29 -6.76
C ALA A 361 27.13 35.48 -7.69
#